data_AF-A0A844GF87-F1
#
_entry.id   AF-A0A844GF87-F1
#
_cell.length_a   1.000
_cell.length_b   1.000
_cell.length_c   1.000
_cell.angle_alpha   90.00
_cell.angle_beta   90.00
_cell.angle_gamma   90.00
#
_symmetry.space_group_name_H-M   'P 1'
#
loop_
_entity.id
_entity.type
_entity.pdbx_description
1 polymer ?
#
loop_
_entity_poly.entity_id
_entity_poly.type
_entity_poly.pdbx_seq_one_letter_code
_entity_poly.pdbx_strand_id
1 'polypeptide(L)'
;MPYFNRPFRMRLSAVLLPLLALLPAVSAHADVYGYVDAQGEVHLASSALDQRYQLFQKTPPAAAISTTIWHWTLWRLSQSRREKRQGPRV
;
A
#
# COMPACT_ATOMS: atom_id res chain seq x y z
N MET A 1 10.27 56.96 -7.84
CA MET A 1 10.72 55.64 -8.35
C MET A 1 10.40 54.56 -7.32
N PRO A 2 9.23 53.87 -7.36
CA PRO A 2 9.04 52.66 -6.59
C PRO A 2 9.34 51.43 -7.46
N TYR A 3 10.37 50.66 -7.09
CA TYR A 3 10.63 49.35 -7.66
C TYR A 3 9.64 48.34 -7.05
N PHE A 4 8.46 48.24 -7.65
CA PHE A 4 7.49 47.20 -7.29
C PHE A 4 7.75 45.95 -8.15
N ASN A 5 7.73 44.81 -7.47
CA ASN A 5 7.64 43.43 -7.98
C ASN A 5 8.87 42.75 -8.59
N ARG A 6 9.45 41.83 -7.80
CA ARG A 6 9.60 40.43 -8.24
C ARG A 6 9.18 39.49 -7.11
N PRO A 7 8.11 38.70 -7.31
CA PRO A 7 8.31 37.26 -7.22
C PRO A 7 7.54 36.50 -8.31
N PHE A 8 7.86 36.75 -9.58
CA PHE A 8 7.24 35.98 -10.68
C PHE A 8 7.73 34.51 -10.75
N ARG A 9 8.78 34.16 -9.98
CA ARG A 9 9.34 32.79 -9.96
C ARG A 9 8.61 31.81 -9.03
N MET A 10 7.69 32.27 -8.17
CA MET A 10 6.99 31.42 -7.18
C MET A 10 5.58 30.98 -7.59
N ARG A 11 5.01 31.54 -8.66
CA ARG A 11 3.62 31.23 -9.08
C ARG A 11 3.50 29.99 -9.94
N LEU A 12 4.55 29.61 -10.66
CA LEU A 12 4.53 28.39 -11.48
C LEU A 12 4.37 27.14 -10.59
N SER A 13 5.06 27.13 -9.44
CA SER A 13 4.98 26.05 -8.44
C SER A 13 3.59 25.91 -7.83
N ALA A 14 2.89 27.04 -7.62
CA ALA A 14 1.57 27.06 -6.99
C ALA A 14 0.47 26.44 -7.86
N VAL A 15 0.65 26.43 -9.19
CA VAL A 15 -0.29 25.81 -10.14
C VAL A 15 0.15 24.39 -10.51
N LEU A 16 1.46 24.13 -10.59
CA LEU A 16 1.99 22.81 -10.93
C LEU A 16 1.65 21.74 -9.89
N LEU A 17 1.73 22.08 -8.60
CA LEU A 17 1.47 21.10 -7.52
C LEU A 17 0.03 20.54 -7.53
N PRO A 18 -1.04 21.37 -7.57
CA PRO A 18 -2.39 20.84 -7.64
C PRO A 18 -2.65 20.17 -9.00
N LEU A 19 -2.09 20.68 -10.09
CA LEU A 19 -2.21 20.04 -11.40
C LEU A 19 -1.61 18.62 -11.39
N LEU A 20 -0.49 18.41 -10.69
CA LEU A 20 0.12 17.10 -10.54
C LEU A 20 -0.71 16.16 -9.66
N ALA A 21 -1.43 16.70 -8.67
CA ALA A 21 -2.33 15.94 -7.81
C ALA A 21 -3.61 15.46 -8.53
N LEU A 22 -3.93 16.04 -9.69
CA LEU A 22 -5.03 15.57 -10.55
C LEU A 22 -4.62 14.39 -11.45
N LEU A 23 -3.33 14.01 -11.53
CA LEU A 23 -2.95 12.83 -12.30
C LEU A 23 -3.56 11.59 -11.63
N PRO A 24 -4.25 10.71 -12.39
CA PRO A 24 -4.69 9.44 -11.86
C PRO A 24 -3.46 8.68 -11.36
N ALA A 25 -3.50 8.21 -10.11
CA ALA A 25 -2.48 7.32 -9.59
C ALA A 25 -2.51 6.05 -10.44
N VAL A 26 -1.57 5.93 -11.37
CA VAL A 26 -1.39 4.71 -12.14
C VAL A 26 -1.02 3.63 -11.14
N SER A 27 -1.96 2.73 -10.88
CA SER A 27 -1.68 1.56 -10.07
C SER A 27 -0.75 0.67 -10.90
N ALA A 28 0.55 0.75 -10.57
CA ALA A 28 1.53 -0.19 -11.09
C ALA A 28 1.24 -1.55 -10.45
N HIS A 29 0.35 -2.32 -11.08
CA HIS A 29 0.08 -3.70 -10.71
C HIS A 29 1.27 -4.55 -11.15
N ALA A 30 2.10 -4.92 -10.18
CA ALA A 30 3.25 -5.79 -10.39
C ALA A 30 2.92 -7.16 -9.78
N ASP A 31 2.10 -7.92 -10.49
CA ASP A 31 1.91 -9.33 -10.13
C ASP A 31 3.21 -10.08 -10.46
N VAL A 32 3.76 -10.78 -9.47
CA VAL A 32 5.03 -11.50 -9.58
C VAL A 32 4.73 -12.98 -9.65
N TYR A 33 5.18 -13.61 -10.73
CA TYR A 33 5.10 -15.05 -10.95
C TYR A 33 6.47 -15.67 -10.75
N GLY A 34 6.52 -16.91 -10.26
CA GLY A 34 7.77 -17.65 -10.11
C GLY A 34 7.62 -19.13 -10.43
N TYR A 35 8.69 -19.75 -10.92
CA TYR A 35 8.79 -21.20 -10.97
C TYR A 35 10.17 -21.67 -10.49
N VAL A 36 10.24 -22.92 -10.07
CA VAL A 36 11.51 -23.58 -9.74
C VAL A 36 11.84 -24.53 -10.88
N ASP A 37 13.04 -24.41 -11.43
CA ASP A 37 13.49 -25.30 -12.50
C ASP A 37 13.95 -26.68 -11.97
N ALA A 38 14.45 -27.52 -12.88
CA ALA A 38 14.91 -28.87 -12.53
C ALA A 38 16.20 -28.87 -11.69
N GLN A 39 16.92 -27.75 -11.66
CA GLN A 39 18.17 -27.54 -10.94
C GLN A 39 17.92 -26.92 -9.56
N GLY A 40 16.69 -26.52 -9.27
CA GLY A 40 16.29 -25.88 -8.02
C GLY A 40 16.44 -24.36 -8.02
N GLU A 41 16.68 -23.73 -9.17
CA GLU A 41 16.79 -22.28 -9.29
C GLU A 41 15.41 -21.62 -9.42
N VAL A 42 15.23 -20.49 -8.73
CA VAL A 42 13.98 -19.73 -8.73
C VAL A 42 14.03 -18.68 -9.84
N HIS A 43 13.11 -18.80 -10.79
CA HIS A 43 12.93 -17.84 -11.88
C HIS A 43 11.69 -17.00 -11.63
N LEU A 44 11.84 -15.68 -11.59
CA LEU A 44 10.74 -14.73 -11.39
C LEU A 44 10.42 -13.99 -12.70
N ALA A 45 9.13 -13.73 -12.94
CA ALA A 45 8.65 -12.99 -14.10
C ALA A 45 7.43 -12.13 -13.75
N SER A 46 7.21 -11.06 -14.51
CA SER A 46 6.03 -10.18 -14.39
C SER A 46 4.76 -10.76 -15.02
N SER A 47 4.88 -11.89 -15.74
CA SER A 47 3.75 -12.63 -16.31
C SER A 47 4.03 -14.12 -16.33
N ALA A 48 2.98 -14.94 -16.23
CA ALA A 48 3.09 -16.38 -16.38
C ALA A 48 3.38 -16.72 -17.85
N LEU A 49 4.61 -17.14 -18.13
CA LEU A 49 5.05 -17.52 -19.48
C LEU A 49 4.51 -18.90 -19.89
N ASP A 50 4.34 -19.81 -18.92
CA ASP A 50 3.81 -21.15 -19.11
C ASP A 50 3.10 -21.66 -17.83
N GLN A 51 2.61 -22.91 -17.86
CA GLN A 51 1.83 -23.53 -16.78
C GLN A 51 2.63 -23.82 -15.49
N ARG A 52 3.97 -23.75 -15.51
CA ARG A 52 4.83 -24.03 -14.35
C ARG A 52 4.98 -22.81 -13.45
N TYR A 53 4.75 -21.62 -13.99
CA TYR A 53 4.78 -20.37 -13.24
C TYR A 53 3.59 -20.30 -12.28
N GLN A 54 3.89 -20.20 -11.00
CA GLN A 54 2.90 -19.98 -9.95
C GLN A 54 2.91 -18.52 -9.52
N LEU A 55 1.73 -18.01 -9.14
CA LEU A 55 1.61 -16.64 -8.64
C LEU A 55 2.27 -16.56 -7.25
N PHE A 56 3.34 -15.79 -7.16
CA PHE A 56 4.10 -15.60 -5.92
C PHE A 56 3.56 -14.43 -5.12
N GLN A 57 3.29 -13.30 -5.78
CA GLN A 57 2.74 -12.12 -5.14
C GLN A 57 1.70 -11.46 -6.04
N LYS A 58 0.50 -11.27 -5.48
CA LYS A 58 -0.58 -10.56 -6.15
C LYS A 58 -0.70 -9.16 -5.59
N THR A 59 -0.80 -8.17 -6.46
CA THR A 59 -1.11 -6.80 -6.05
C THR A 59 -2.57 -6.77 -5.56
N PRO A 60 -2.84 -6.33 -4.31
CA PRO A 60 -4.21 -6.14 -3.86
C PRO A 60 -4.92 -5.13 -4.77
N PRO A 61 -6.21 -5.33 -5.10
CA PRO A 61 -6.95 -4.30 -5.83
C PRO A 61 -6.94 -3.00 -5.03
N ALA A 62 -6.84 -1.85 -5.69
CA ALA A 62 -6.68 -0.53 -5.04
C ALA A 62 -7.79 -0.19 -4.02
N ALA A 63 -8.95 -0.87 -4.06
CA ALA A 63 -10.03 -0.75 -3.09
C ALA A 63 -9.80 -1.54 -1.78
N ALA A 64 -8.86 -2.48 -1.73
CA ALA A 64 -8.65 -3.38 -0.58
C ALA A 64 -7.80 -2.77 0.56
N ILE A 65 -7.17 -1.62 0.33
CA ILE A 65 -6.21 -1.01 1.27
C ILE A 65 -6.88 -0.28 2.44
N SER A 66 -8.22 -0.25 2.53
CA SER A 66 -8.94 0.62 3.48
C SER A 66 -9.88 -0.08 4.48
N THR A 67 -9.98 -1.42 4.52
CA THR A 67 -11.05 -2.07 5.34
C THR A 67 -10.57 -2.79 6.60
N THR A 68 -9.27 -2.99 6.82
CA THR A 68 -8.77 -3.76 7.98
C THR A 68 -8.06 -2.90 9.02
N ILE A 69 -8.71 -1.84 9.49
CA ILE A 69 -8.21 -1.08 10.68
C ILE A 69 -8.98 -1.46 11.95
N TRP A 70 -10.13 -2.16 11.88
CA TRP A 70 -10.98 -2.40 13.06
C TRP A 70 -10.88 -3.79 13.71
N HIS A 71 -10.25 -4.79 13.09
CA HIS A 71 -10.29 -6.16 13.62
C HIS A 71 -9.40 -6.35 14.87
N TRP A 72 -8.18 -5.82 14.88
CA TRP A 72 -7.23 -6.05 16.00
C TRP A 72 -7.52 -5.20 17.24
N THR A 73 -8.21 -4.07 17.10
CA THR A 73 -8.57 -3.19 18.22
C THR A 73 -9.75 -3.76 19.02
N LEU A 74 -10.73 -4.36 18.35
CA LEU A 74 -11.90 -4.97 19.00
C LEU A 74 -11.55 -6.25 19.78
N TRP A 75 -10.63 -7.08 19.25
CA TRP A 75 -10.16 -8.26 19.97
C TRP A 75 -9.39 -7.90 21.26
N ARG A 76 -8.55 -6.86 21.22
CA ARG A 76 -7.77 -6.40 22.39
C ARG A 76 -8.65 -5.82 23.50
N LEU A 77 -9.72 -5.10 23.16
CA LEU A 77 -10.69 -4.55 24.13
C LEU A 77 -11.57 -5.64 24.77
N SER A 78 -11.80 -6.75 24.08
CA SER A 78 -12.52 -7.91 24.62
C SER A 78 -11.73 -8.62 25.74
N GLN A 79 -10.41 -8.78 25.56
CA GLN A 79 -9.56 -9.48 26.54
C GLN A 79 -9.40 -8.69 27.85
N SER A 80 -9.22 -7.37 27.75
CA SER A 80 -9.10 -6.50 28.93
C SER A 80 -10.34 -6.54 29.85
N ARG A 81 -11.52 -6.77 29.29
CA ARG A 81 -12.78 -6.85 30.05
C ARG A 81 -12.97 -8.21 30.75
N ARG A 82 -12.34 -9.28 30.26
CA ARG A 82 -12.33 -10.60 30.93
C ARG A 82 -11.33 -10.68 32.06
N GLU A 83 -10.14 -10.10 31.88
CA GLU A 83 -9.08 -10.07 32.89
C GLU A 83 -9.53 -9.33 34.16
N LYS A 84 -10.24 -8.20 34.03
CA LYS A 84 -10.82 -7.48 35.18
C LYS A 84 -11.92 -8.23 35.94
N ARG A 85 -12.50 -9.30 35.40
CA ARG A 85 -13.55 -10.09 36.08
C ARG A 85 -12.99 -11.30 36.83
N GLN A 86 -11.73 -11.65 36.62
CA GLN A 86 -11.03 -12.69 37.37
C GLN A 86 -10.15 -12.03 38.43
N GLY A 87 -10.79 -11.45 39.44
CA GLY A 87 -10.10 -11.07 40.68
C GLY A 87 -9.50 -12.30 41.37
N PRO A 88 -8.51 -12.11 42.27
CA PRO A 88 -7.74 -13.21 42.85
C PRO A 88 -8.69 -14.17 43.57
N ARG A 89 -8.64 -15.46 43.20
CA ARG A 89 -9.24 -16.52 44.01
C ARG A 89 -8.38 -16.68 45.26
N VAL A 90 -8.82 -16.07 46.36
CA VAL A 90 -8.47 -16.46 47.72
C VAL A 90 -9.27 -17.69 48.12
#